data_AF-A0A090VEI9-F1
#
_entry.id   AF-A0A090VEI9-F1
#
_cell.length_a   1.000
_cell.length_b   1.000
_cell.length_c   1.000
_cell.angle_alpha   90.00
_cell.angle_beta   90.00
_cell.angle_gamma   90.00
#
_symmetry.space_group_name_H-M   'P 1'
#
loop_
_entity.id
_entity.type
_entity.pdbx_description
1 polymer ?
#
loop_
_entity_poly.entity_id
_entity_poly.type
_entity_poly.pdbx_seq_one_letter_code
_entity_poly.pdbx_strand_id
1 'polypeptide(L)'
;MIKASLITPFQTPYNAAPFLAIENDDYLPTFKEAIKQAKAEIDAIVNNTEAPSFENTIVALDFSGEQLDRISSIFFNLNSAETNETIQKIAQEVSPLLSEFGNDITLNEDLFKRVKAVYDNKMS
;
A
#
# COMPACT_ATOMS: atom_id res chain seq x y z
N MET A 1 -11.57 13.20 -19.85
CA MET A 1 -10.13 13.09 -19.58
C MET A 1 -9.90 11.77 -18.88
N ILE A 2 -8.98 10.95 -19.38
CA ILE A 2 -8.66 9.67 -18.73
C ILE A 2 -7.81 10.03 -17.51
N LYS A 3 -8.40 10.03 -16.31
CA LYS A 3 -7.63 10.04 -15.07
C LYS A 3 -6.75 8.81 -15.11
N ALA A 4 -5.42 8.98 -15.13
CA ALA A 4 -4.52 7.86 -15.00
C ALA A 4 -4.84 7.19 -13.66
N SER A 5 -5.28 5.93 -13.70
CA SER A 5 -5.52 5.15 -12.49
C SER A 5 -4.16 4.88 -11.84
N LEU A 6 -3.81 5.72 -10.86
CA LEU A 6 -2.59 5.62 -10.05
C LEU A 6 -2.51 4.32 -9.24
N ILE A 7 -3.63 3.59 -9.18
CA ILE A 7 -3.84 2.34 -8.45
C ILE A 7 -3.71 1.09 -9.34
N THR A 8 -3.29 1.24 -10.59
CA THR A 8 -3.07 0.11 -11.51
C THR A 8 -1.70 0.18 -12.19
N PRO A 9 -1.13 -0.95 -12.64
CA PRO A 9 0.07 -0.95 -13.46
C PRO A 9 0.00 0.01 -14.65
N PHE A 10 1.06 0.79 -14.85
CA PHE A 10 1.20 1.72 -15.95
C PHE A 10 1.56 0.98 -17.23
N GLN A 11 0.97 1.40 -18.35
CA GLN A 11 1.24 0.87 -19.69
C GLN A 11 2.47 1.50 -20.35
N THR A 12 3.36 2.08 -19.55
CA THR A 12 4.62 2.72 -19.96
C THR A 12 5.76 1.68 -19.96
N PRO A 13 6.87 1.92 -20.68
CA PRO A 13 8.04 1.06 -20.61
C PRO A 13 8.50 0.86 -19.16
N TYR A 14 8.71 -0.39 -18.77
CA TYR A 14 9.12 -0.78 -17.42
C TYR A 14 8.14 -0.34 -16.32
N ASN A 15 6.87 -0.07 -16.66
CA ASN A 15 5.88 0.39 -15.70
C ASN A 15 6.31 1.71 -15.00
N ALA A 16 7.02 2.58 -15.72
CA ALA A 16 7.44 3.89 -15.24
C ALA A 16 6.24 4.84 -14.99
N ALA A 17 6.28 5.62 -13.92
CA ALA A 17 5.21 6.56 -13.61
C ALA A 17 5.05 7.63 -14.72
N PRO A 18 3.84 7.83 -15.26
CA PRO A 18 3.58 8.87 -16.25
C PRO A 18 3.40 10.23 -15.57
N PHE A 19 4.45 10.80 -15.00
CA PHE A 19 4.41 12.02 -14.16
C PHE A 19 3.63 13.18 -14.81
N LEU A 20 3.73 13.36 -16.12
CA LEU A 20 3.02 14.42 -16.87
C LEU A 20 1.48 14.24 -16.93
N ALA A 21 0.98 13.06 -16.58
CA ALA A 21 -0.45 12.74 -16.58
C ALA A 21 -1.05 12.70 -15.17
N ILE A 22 -0.27 13.04 -14.14
CA ILE A 22 -0.68 13.00 -12.74
C ILE A 22 -0.76 14.43 -12.23
N GLU A 23 -1.96 14.85 -11.83
CA GLU A 23 -2.16 16.15 -11.21
C GLU A 23 -1.97 16.05 -9.69
N ASN A 24 -1.49 17.13 -9.06
CA ASN A 24 -1.24 17.13 -7.61
C ASN A 24 -2.50 16.77 -6.79
N ASP A 25 -3.67 17.22 -7.25
CA ASP A 25 -4.95 17.00 -6.56
C ASP A 25 -5.43 15.53 -6.65
N ASP A 26 -4.82 14.71 -7.50
CA ASP A 26 -5.16 13.28 -7.58
C ASP A 26 -4.50 12.45 -6.46
N TYR A 27 -3.44 12.94 -5.79
CA TYR A 27 -2.72 12.15 -4.78
C TYR A 27 -3.55 11.81 -3.55
N LEU A 28 -4.12 12.82 -2.87
CA LEU A 28 -4.86 12.59 -1.63
C LEU A 28 -6.04 11.61 -1.76
N PRO A 29 -6.96 11.73 -2.74
CA PRO A 29 -8.03 10.75 -2.92
C PRO A 29 -7.48 9.36 -3.27
N THR A 30 -6.38 9.29 -4.03
CA THR A 30 -5.72 8.04 -4.38
C THR A 30 -5.12 7.35 -3.16
N PHE A 31 -4.43 8.08 -2.28
CA PHE A 31 -3.91 7.53 -1.02
C PHE A 31 -5.03 6.94 -0.15
N LYS A 32 -6.16 7.64 -0.02
CA LYS A 32 -7.29 7.15 0.77
C LYS A 32 -7.88 5.86 0.21
N GLU A 33 -8.02 5.77 -1.11
CA GLU A 33 -8.49 4.55 -1.76
C GLU A 33 -7.47 3.41 -1.67
N ALA A 34 -6.18 3.69 -1.89
CA ALA A 34 -5.12 2.69 -1.80
C ALA A 34 -4.96 2.14 -0.37
N ILE A 35 -5.05 2.98 0.67
CA ILE A 35 -5.07 2.53 2.08
C ILE A 35 -6.28 1.63 2.33
N LYS A 36 -7.46 2.00 1.82
CA LYS A 36 -8.68 1.18 1.97
C LYS A 36 -8.52 -0.19 1.30
N GLN A 37 -7.92 -0.26 0.12
CA GLN A 37 -7.67 -1.52 -0.57
C GLN A 37 -6.64 -2.37 0.16
N ALA A 38 -5.53 -1.76 0.61
CA ALA A 38 -4.52 -2.45 1.41
C ALA A 38 -5.10 -3.02 2.72
N LYS A 39 -5.98 -2.27 3.40
CA LYS A 39 -6.72 -2.78 4.57
C LYS A 39 -7.58 -4.00 4.22
N ALA A 40 -8.29 -3.97 3.09
CA ALA A 40 -9.12 -5.09 2.64
C ALA A 40 -8.30 -6.33 2.27
N GLU A 41 -7.11 -6.16 1.69
CA GLU A 41 -6.17 -7.25 1.40
C GLU A 41 -5.69 -7.92 2.70
N ILE A 42 -5.34 -7.12 3.70
CA ILE A 42 -4.94 -7.62 5.03
C ILE A 42 -6.11 -8.32 5.72
N ASP A 43 -7.31 -7.76 5.66
CA ASP A 43 -8.51 -8.39 6.21
C ASP A 43 -8.78 -9.73 5.55
N ALA A 44 -8.53 -9.88 4.24
CA ALA A 44 -8.67 -11.16 3.55
C ALA A 44 -7.67 -12.21 4.07
N ILE A 45 -6.44 -11.81 4.40
CA ILE A 45 -5.42 -12.69 5.01
C ILE A 45 -5.86 -13.10 6.41
N VAL A 46 -6.25 -12.14 7.24
CA VAL A 46 -6.70 -12.37 8.62
C VAL A 46 -7.90 -13.31 8.66
N ASN A 47 -8.88 -13.08 7.79
CA ASN A 47 -10.14 -13.83 7.75
C ASN A 47 -10.08 -15.11 6.91
N ASN A 48 -8.93 -15.49 6.35
CA ASN A 48 -8.80 -16.74 5.61
C ASN A 48 -9.05 -17.93 6.55
N THR A 49 -10.06 -18.76 6.23
CA THR A 49 -10.49 -19.89 7.05
C THR A 49 -9.58 -21.12 6.94
N GLU A 50 -8.70 -21.16 5.94
CA GLU A 50 -7.68 -22.19 5.81
C GLU A 50 -6.60 -22.05 6.88
N ALA A 51 -5.99 -23.18 7.25
CA ALA A 51 -4.84 -23.20 8.14
C ALA A 51 -3.71 -22.29 7.59
N PRO A 52 -3.06 -21.47 8.44
CA PRO A 52 -1.98 -20.58 7.97
C PRO A 52 -0.86 -21.35 7.26
N SER A 53 -0.54 -20.94 6.04
CA SER A 53 0.56 -21.45 5.23
C SER A 53 1.47 -20.31 4.78
N PHE A 54 2.66 -20.66 4.26
CA PHE A 54 3.56 -19.66 3.69
C PHE A 54 2.87 -18.86 2.59
N GLU A 55 2.14 -19.53 1.70
CA GLU A 55 1.42 -18.91 0.57
C GLU A 55 0.27 -18.01 1.04
N ASN A 56 -0.62 -18.51 1.91
CA ASN A 56 -1.82 -17.77 2.29
C ASN A 56 -1.59 -16.70 3.36
N THR A 57 -0.37 -16.60 3.89
CA THR A 57 -0.01 -15.62 4.93
C THR A 57 1.21 -14.82 4.52
N ILE A 58 2.39 -15.42 4.32
CA ILE A 58 3.63 -14.66 4.07
C ILE A 58 3.66 -14.10 2.65
N VAL A 59 3.40 -14.95 1.64
CA VAL A 59 3.35 -14.50 0.25
C VAL A 59 2.19 -13.52 0.04
N ALA A 60 1.01 -13.83 0.59
CA ALA A 60 -0.13 -12.92 0.55
C ALA A 60 0.18 -11.54 1.18
N LEU A 61 0.92 -11.52 2.30
CA LEU A 61 1.38 -10.27 2.91
C LEU A 61 2.36 -9.50 2.03
N ASP A 62 3.31 -10.19 1.39
CA ASP A 62 4.32 -9.57 0.51
C ASP A 62 3.70 -8.89 -0.72
N PHE A 63 2.55 -9.42 -1.19
CA PHE A 63 1.77 -8.81 -2.28
C PHE A 63 0.72 -7.79 -1.82
N SER A 64 0.46 -7.66 -0.52
CA SER A 64 -0.50 -6.70 0.00
C SER A 64 0.07 -5.28 -0.03
N GLY A 65 -0.77 -4.30 -0.36
CA GLY A 65 -0.37 -2.89 -0.34
C GLY A 65 0.44 -2.42 -1.54
N GLU A 66 0.64 -3.24 -2.59
CA GLU A 66 1.47 -2.87 -3.76
C GLU A 66 1.03 -1.53 -4.39
N GLN A 67 -0.28 -1.28 -4.42
CA GLN A 67 -0.84 -0.03 -4.94
C GLN A 67 -0.48 1.17 -4.05
N LEU A 68 -0.53 0.98 -2.73
CA LEU A 68 -0.16 2.00 -1.75
C LEU A 68 1.34 2.30 -1.82
N ASP A 69 2.17 1.28 -1.98
CA ASP A 69 3.63 1.41 -2.11
C ASP A 69 4.00 2.18 -3.39
N ARG A 70 3.33 1.87 -4.49
CA ARG A 70 3.50 2.55 -5.78
C ARG A 70 3.18 4.03 -5.67
N ILE A 71 2.00 4.40 -5.16
CA ILE A 71 1.62 5.80 -5.05
C ILE A 71 2.50 6.55 -4.04
N SER A 72 2.88 5.89 -2.93
CA SER A 72 3.83 6.42 -1.95
C SER A 72 5.18 6.74 -2.58
N SER A 73 5.73 5.79 -3.35
CA SER A 73 7.02 5.94 -4.00
C SER A 73 7.05 7.11 -4.98
N ILE A 74 6.01 7.26 -5.80
CA ILE A 74 5.87 8.36 -6.76
C ILE A 74 5.75 9.69 -6.02
N PHE A 75 4.85 9.78 -5.05
CA PHE A 75 4.57 11.00 -4.32
C PHE A 75 5.78 11.49 -3.51
N PHE A 76 6.42 10.60 -2.74
CA PHE A 76 7.57 10.99 -1.92
C PHE A 76 8.83 11.25 -2.74
N ASN A 77 8.96 10.67 -3.94
CA ASN A 77 9.99 11.07 -4.90
C ASN A 77 9.79 12.53 -5.34
N LEU A 78 8.56 12.92 -5.74
CA LEU A 78 8.25 14.31 -6.10
C LEU A 78 8.40 15.26 -4.91
N ASN A 79 7.91 14.90 -3.74
CA ASN A 79 8.06 15.69 -2.52
C ASN A 79 9.54 15.92 -2.15
N SER A 80 10.44 15.01 -2.54
CA SER A 80 11.88 15.17 -2.32
C SER A 80 12.58 15.98 -3.42
N ALA A 81 12.16 15.85 -4.68
CA ALA A 81 12.90 16.37 -5.84
C ALA A 81 12.30 17.65 -6.44
N GLU A 82 10.98 17.80 -6.40
CA GLU A 82 10.22 18.85 -7.10
C GLU A 82 8.98 19.24 -6.29
N THR A 83 9.17 19.57 -5.01
CA THR A 83 8.06 19.92 -4.12
C THR A 83 7.46 21.29 -4.42
N ASN A 84 6.19 21.46 -4.02
CA ASN A 84 5.49 22.74 -4.00
C ASN A 84 4.52 22.80 -2.79
N GLU A 85 3.83 23.92 -2.59
CA GLU A 85 2.90 24.08 -1.45
C GLU A 85 1.76 23.06 -1.44
N THR A 86 1.24 22.65 -2.59
CA THR A 86 0.17 21.65 -2.69
C THR A 86 0.69 20.28 -2.26
N ILE A 87 1.84 19.86 -2.78
CA ILE A 87 2.49 18.59 -2.41
C ILE A 87 2.83 18.56 -0.91
N GLN A 88 3.34 19.65 -0.34
CA GLN A 88 3.63 19.72 1.11
C GLN A 88 2.36 19.57 1.96
N LYS A 89 1.26 20.23 1.59
CA LYS A 89 -0.04 20.08 2.29
C LYS A 89 -0.53 18.64 2.23
N ILE A 90 -0.47 18.02 1.05
CA ILE A 90 -0.84 16.60 0.89
C ILE A 90 0.05 15.71 1.75
N ALA A 91 1.36 15.97 1.82
CA ALA A 91 2.28 15.19 2.65
C ALA A 91 1.93 15.28 4.15
N GLN A 92 1.51 16.46 4.63
CA GLN A 92 1.05 16.65 6.00
C GLN A 92 -0.23 15.86 6.30
N GLU A 93 -1.14 15.73 5.34
CA GLU A 93 -2.37 14.93 5.49
C GLU A 93 -2.11 13.42 5.36
N VAL A 94 -1.25 13.01 4.43
CA VAL A 94 -1.00 11.60 4.09
C VAL A 94 -0.10 10.93 5.11
N SER A 95 0.91 11.61 5.65
CA SER A 95 1.90 10.98 6.54
C SER A 95 1.27 10.38 7.82
N PRO A 96 0.33 11.06 8.51
CA PRO A 96 -0.42 10.45 9.61
C PRO A 96 -1.26 9.25 9.19
N LEU A 97 -1.92 9.29 8.03
CA LEU A 97 -2.73 8.18 7.52
C LEU A 97 -1.87 6.94 7.23
N LEU A 98 -0.69 7.12 6.64
CA LEU A 98 0.26 6.03 6.42
C LEU A 98 0.81 5.47 7.74
N SER A 99 1.06 6.33 8.72
CA SER A 99 1.51 5.92 10.06
C SER A 99 0.44 5.12 10.79
N GLU A 100 -0.82 5.55 10.71
CA GLU A 100 -1.98 4.82 11.24
C GLU A 100 -2.12 3.45 10.56
N PHE A 101 -2.08 3.41 9.23
CA PHE A 101 -2.11 2.14 8.49
C PHE A 101 -0.95 1.22 8.91
N GLY A 102 0.29 1.71 8.99
CA GLY A 102 1.42 0.91 9.42
C GLY A 102 1.27 0.35 10.84
N ASN A 103 0.68 1.12 11.75
CA ASN A 103 0.34 0.67 13.09
C ASN A 103 -0.76 -0.40 13.07
N ASP A 104 -1.82 -0.20 12.28
CA ASP A 104 -2.91 -1.17 12.12
C ASP A 104 -2.37 -2.53 11.69
N ILE A 105 -1.34 -2.58 10.83
CA ILE A 105 -0.72 -3.84 10.40
C ILE A 105 0.20 -4.41 11.47
N THR A 106 1.14 -3.59 11.98
CA THR A 106 2.18 -4.05 12.91
C THR A 106 1.60 -4.53 14.25
N LEU A 107 0.48 -3.92 14.67
CA LEU A 107 -0.20 -4.23 15.93
C LEU A 107 -1.41 -5.17 15.75
N ASN A 108 -1.63 -5.71 14.56
CA ASN A 108 -2.72 -6.65 14.31
C ASN A 108 -2.41 -8.01 14.95
N GLU A 109 -3.06 -8.30 16.08
CA GLU A 109 -2.85 -9.53 16.84
C GLU A 109 -3.21 -10.79 16.03
N ASP A 110 -4.29 -10.74 15.25
CA ASP A 110 -4.76 -11.90 14.50
C ASP A 110 -3.88 -12.19 13.28
N LEU A 111 -3.40 -11.14 12.60
CA LEU A 111 -2.39 -11.29 11.57
C LEU A 111 -1.09 -11.87 12.15
N PHE A 112 -0.65 -11.36 13.31
CA PHE A 112 0.53 -11.88 13.99
C PHE A 112 0.38 -13.36 14.34
N LYS A 113 -0.79 -13.81 14.83
CA LYS A 113 -1.05 -15.23 15.11
C LYS A 113 -0.87 -16.09 13.85
N ARG A 114 -1.34 -15.64 12.69
CA ARG A 114 -1.13 -16.35 11.41
C ARG A 114 0.35 -16.44 11.04
N VAL A 115 1.06 -15.32 11.08
CA VAL A 115 2.51 -15.26 10.79
C VAL A 115 3.29 -16.17 11.74
N LYS A 116 2.96 -16.13 13.04
CA LYS A 116 3.57 -16.98 14.06
C LYS A 116 3.34 -18.46 13.78
N ALA A 117 2.12 -18.85 13.40
CA ALA A 117 1.80 -20.23 13.07
C ALA A 117 2.64 -20.74 11.88
N VAL A 118 2.84 -19.94 10.84
CA VAL A 118 3.74 -20.31 9.73
C VAL A 118 5.18 -20.43 10.21
N TYR A 119 5.66 -19.47 11.00
CA TYR A 119 7.01 -19.47 11.53
C TYR A 119 7.31 -20.67 12.44
N ASP A 120 6.37 -21.06 13.30
CA ASP A 120 6.54 -22.19 14.20
C ASP A 120 6.55 -23.54 13.45
N ASN A 121 5.83 -23.62 12.32
CA ASN A 121 5.74 -24.82 11.48
C ASN A 121 6.84 -24.92 10.41
N LYS A 122 7.83 -24.01 10.38
CA LYS A 122 8.92 -24.00 9.38
C LYS A 122 9.88 -25.21 9.44
N MET A 123 9.74 -26.08 10.45
CA MET A 123 10.63 -27.21 10.74
C MET A 123 9.99 -28.59 10.56
N SER A 124 8.75 -28.67 10.07
CA SER A 124 8.06 -29.95 9.78
C SER A 124 8.06 -30.28 8.29
#